data_AF-A0A9J7BTQ5-F1
#
_entry.id   AF-A0A9J7BTQ5-F1
#
_cell.length_a   1.000
_cell.length_b   1.000
_cell.length_c   1.000
_cell.angle_alpha   90.00
_cell.angle_beta   90.00
_cell.angle_gamma   90.00
#
_symmetry.space_group_name_H-M   'P 1'
#
loop_
_entity.id
_entity.type
_entity.pdbx_description
1 polymer ?
#
loop_
_entity_poly.entity_id
_entity_poly.type
_entity_poly.pdbx_seq_one_letter_code
_entity_poly.pdbx_strand_id
1 'polypeptide(L)'
;MELNKIRSLSDDELAAQEKTSAEQLFRIRFQMAMDPSSGAKKLRELRKDIARIKTVARERSLGIRGASKDGATATTSAKAKKGAR
;
A
#
# COMPACT_ATOMS: atom_id res chain seq x y z
N MET A 1 5.82 -10.02 7.06
CA MET A 1 6.79 -9.70 5.99
C MET A 1 7.95 -8.86 6.49
N GLU A 2 9.18 -9.15 6.05
CA GLU A 2 10.35 -8.31 6.33
C GLU A 2 10.35 -7.03 5.48
N LEU A 3 10.67 -5.89 6.10
CA LEU A 3 10.68 -4.57 5.46
C LEU A 3 11.68 -4.47 4.30
N ASN A 4 12.78 -5.21 4.36
CA ASN A 4 13.82 -5.19 3.33
C ASN A 4 13.30 -5.77 2.00
N LYS A 5 12.50 -6.83 2.06
CA LYS A 5 11.86 -7.43 0.87
C LYS A 5 10.83 -6.47 0.25
N ILE A 6 10.09 -5.73 1.06
CA ILE A 6 9.13 -4.73 0.57
C ILE A 6 9.86 -3.58 -0.15
N ARG A 7 11.04 -3.19 0.33
CA ARG A 7 11.82 -2.12 -0.29
C ARG A 7 12.50 -2.53 -1.60
N SER A 8 12.80 -3.82 -1.79
CA SER A 8 13.44 -4.33 -3.01
C SER A 8 12.47 -4.61 -4.17
N LEU A 9 11.17 -4.71 -3.90
CA LEU A 9 10.14 -4.97 -4.93
C LEU A 9 9.87 -3.73 -5.79
N SER A 10 9.52 -3.92 -7.05
CA SER A 10 9.09 -2.83 -7.94
C SER A 10 7.73 -2.25 -7.51
N ASP A 11 7.35 -1.09 -8.04
CA ASP A 11 6.05 -0.48 -7.70
C ASP A 11 4.86 -1.35 -8.12
N ASP A 12 4.97 -2.05 -9.26
CA ASP A 12 3.94 -2.97 -9.75
C ASP A 12 3.83 -4.22 -8.88
N GLU A 13 4.97 -4.76 -8.42
CA GLU A 13 5.01 -5.90 -7.51
C GLU A 13 4.45 -5.54 -6.13
N LEU A 14 4.69 -4.32 -5.65
CA LEU A 14 4.07 -3.83 -4.41
C LEU A 14 2.55 -3.75 -4.52
N ALA A 15 2.03 -3.26 -5.65
CA ALA A 15 0.59 -3.19 -5.89
C ALA A 15 -0.03 -4.60 -6.01
N ALA A 16 0.64 -5.53 -6.67
CA ALA A 16 0.20 -6.93 -6.75
C ALA A 16 0.16 -7.58 -5.36
N GLN A 17 1.23 -7.41 -4.57
CA GLN A 17 1.31 -7.96 -3.22
C GLN A 17 0.27 -7.34 -2.27
N GLU A 18 -0.08 -6.07 -2.45
CA GLU A 18 -1.17 -5.42 -1.71
C GLU A 18 -2.50 -6.13 -1.98
N LYS A 19 -2.82 -6.38 -3.26
CA LYS A 19 -4.07 -7.05 -3.65
C LYS A 19 -4.16 -8.45 -3.06
N THR A 20 -3.11 -9.26 -3.20
CA THR A 20 -3.07 -10.63 -2.65
C THR A 20 -3.23 -10.61 -1.13
N SER A 21 -2.56 -9.67 -0.44
CA SER A 21 -2.66 -9.53 1.01
C SER A 21 -4.06 -9.09 1.45
N ALA A 22 -4.75 -8.24 0.67
CA ALA A 22 -6.12 -7.81 0.93
C ALA A 22 -7.13 -8.96 0.78
N GLU A 23 -6.97 -9.82 -0.24
CA GLU A 23 -7.78 -11.02 -0.42
C GLU A 23 -7.62 -12.01 0.74
N GLN A 24 -6.38 -12.23 1.19
CA GLN A 24 -6.11 -13.06 2.36
C GLN A 24 -6.78 -12.49 3.62
N LEU A 25 -6.77 -11.17 3.78
CA LEU A 25 -7.42 -10.49 4.90
C LEU A 25 -8.95 -10.67 4.84
N PHE A 26 -9.55 -10.62 3.64
CA PHE A 26 -10.97 -10.91 3.45
C PHE A 26 -11.31 -12.36 3.84
N ARG A 27 -10.51 -13.34 3.40
CA ARG A 27 -10.71 -14.76 3.77
C ARG A 27 -10.63 -14.98 5.27
N ILE A 28 -9.65 -14.38 5.95
CA ILE A 28 -9.53 -14.50 7.41
C ILE A 28 -10.68 -13.80 8.13
N ARG A 29 -11.14 -12.64 7.65
CA ARG A 29 -12.34 -11.99 8.22
C ARG A 29 -13.57 -12.87 8.09
N PHE A 30 -13.72 -13.55 6.96
CA PHE A 30 -14.82 -14.49 6.74
C PHE A 30 -14.72 -15.71 7.67
N GLN A 31 -13.52 -16.27 7.85
CA GLN A 31 -13.26 -17.35 8.81
C GLN A 31 -13.54 -16.92 10.25
N MET A 32 -13.13 -15.70 10.64
CA MET A 32 -13.38 -15.15 11.98
C MET A 32 -14.85 -14.90 12.29
N ALA A 33 -15.66 -14.64 11.26
CA ALA A 33 -17.11 -14.52 11.41
C ALA A 33 -17.76 -15.88 11.75
N MET A 34 -17.18 -16.98 11.27
CA MET A 34 -17.64 -18.34 11.54
C MET A 34 -17.06 -18.91 12.84
N ASP A 35 -15.80 -18.58 13.15
CA ASP A 35 -15.12 -18.96 14.39
C ASP A 35 -14.22 -17.81 14.88
N PRO A 36 -14.63 -17.08 15.94
CA PRO A 36 -13.87 -15.97 16.51
C PRO A 36 -12.48 -16.35 17.03
N SER A 37 -12.27 -17.63 17.36
CA SER A 37 -11.01 -18.12 17.92
C SER A 37 -9.92 -18.32 16.86
N SER A 38 -10.31 -18.47 15.60
CA SER A 38 -9.39 -18.71 14.51
C SER A 38 -8.71 -17.41 14.05
N GLY A 39 -7.37 -17.39 13.97
CA GLY A 39 -6.65 -16.45 13.10
C GLY A 39 -6.48 -14.99 13.57
N ALA A 40 -6.82 -14.62 14.80
CA ALA A 40 -6.63 -13.24 15.30
C ALA A 40 -5.19 -12.71 15.20
N LYS A 41 -4.18 -13.58 15.40
CA LYS A 41 -2.75 -13.23 15.23
C LYS A 41 -2.41 -12.97 13.75
N LYS A 42 -2.83 -13.88 12.85
CA LYS A 42 -2.63 -13.76 11.40
C LYS A 42 -3.30 -12.50 10.84
N LEU A 43 -4.48 -12.14 11.34
CA LEU A 43 -5.16 -10.90 10.98
C LEU A 43 -4.33 -9.65 11.32
N ARG A 44 -3.71 -9.62 12.50
CA ARG A 44 -2.86 -8.50 12.94
C ARG A 44 -1.58 -8.43 12.09
N GLU A 45 -0.99 -9.57 11.74
CA GLU A 45 0.19 -9.64 10.87
C GLU A 45 -0.10 -9.14 9.46
N LEU A 46 -1.17 -9.62 8.82
CA LEU A 46 -1.57 -9.17 7.49
C LEU A 46 -1.89 -7.67 7.44
N ARG A 47 -2.56 -7.13 8.47
CA ARG A 47 -2.81 -5.67 8.59
C ARG A 47 -1.49 -4.88 8.64
N LYS A 48 -0.52 -5.36 9.41
CA LYS A 48 0.81 -4.72 9.49
C LYS A 48 1.55 -4.81 8.17
N ASP A 49 1.46 -5.94 7.46
CA ASP A 49 2.12 -6.12 6.18
C ASP A 49 1.54 -5.19 5.10
N ILE A 50 0.22 -5.04 5.01
CA ILE A 50 -0.43 -4.05 4.11
C ILE A 50 -0.01 -2.63 4.47
N ALA A 51 0.01 -2.29 5.77
CA ALA A 51 0.43 -0.96 6.20
C ALA A 51 1.87 -0.66 5.78
N ARG A 52 2.80 -1.62 5.93
CA ARG A 52 4.20 -1.45 5.49
C ARG A 52 4.31 -1.25 3.98
N ILE A 53 3.59 -2.03 3.17
CA ILE A 53 3.55 -1.88 1.70
C ILE A 53 3.09 -0.45 1.33
N LYS A 54 1.98 0.01 1.91
CA LYS A 54 1.45 1.35 1.67
C LYS A 54 2.39 2.46 2.11
N THR A 55 3.06 2.28 3.24
CA THR A 55 4.04 3.26 3.72
C THR A 55 5.22 3.35 2.76
N VAL A 56 5.77 2.23 2.27
CA VAL A 56 6.86 2.24 1.29
C VAL A 56 6.43 2.88 -0.03
N ALA A 57 5.24 2.55 -0.53
CA ALA A 57 4.69 3.17 -1.74
C ALA A 57 4.53 4.70 -1.58
N ARG A 58 4.06 5.16 -0.41
CA ARG A 58 3.94 6.58 -0.09
C ARG A 58 5.31 7.26 0.13
N GLU A 59 6.26 6.58 0.74
CA GLU A 59 7.62 7.11 0.92
C GLU A 59 8.32 7.30 -0.43
N ARG A 60 8.07 6.40 -1.41
CA ARG A 60 8.52 6.54 -2.80
C ARG A 60 7.86 7.74 -3.47
N SER A 61 6.55 7.90 -3.36
CA SER A 61 5.85 9.03 -3.98
C SER A 61 6.24 10.40 -3.39
N LEU A 62 6.59 10.46 -2.10
CA LEU A 62 7.03 11.68 -1.43
C LEU A 62 8.54 11.94 -1.57
N GLY A 63 9.31 11.03 -2.19
CA GLY A 63 10.76 11.17 -2.36
C GLY A 63 11.57 11.18 -1.05
N ILE A 64 10.96 10.79 0.07
CA ILE A 64 11.56 10.84 1.42
C ILE A 64 12.61 9.73 1.60
N ARG A 65 12.46 8.61 0.89
CA ARG A 65 13.47 7.56 0.78
C ARG A 65 13.79 7.35 -0.70
N GLY A 66 14.77 8.11 -1.19
CA GLY A 66 15.27 7.97 -2.55
C GLY A 66 15.81 6.56 -2.81
N ALA A 67 15.12 5.82 -3.68
CA ALA A 67 15.69 4.77 -4.49
C ALA A 67 14.92 4.72 -5.81
N SER A 68 15.63 5.12 -6.88
CA SER A 68 15.27 5.21 -8.29
C SER A 68 14.12 6.14 -8.67
N LYS A 69 14.51 7.26 -9.30
CA LYS A 69 13.68 7.92 -10.29
C LYS A 69 13.52 6.97 -11.47
N ASP A 70 12.33 6.43 -11.69
CA ASP A 70 11.87 6.03 -13.01
C ASP A 70 10.36 6.22 -13.09
N GLY A 71 9.94 7.23 -13.85
CA GLY A 71 8.63 7.26 -14.51
C GLY A 71 7.47 8.05 -13.86
N ALA A 72 7.35 9.31 -14.31
CA ALA A 72 6.10 10.08 -14.49
C ALA A 72 5.35 10.61 -13.25
N THR A 73 5.45 11.88 -12.84
CA THR A 73 4.86 13.13 -13.40
C THR A 73 3.33 13.17 -13.57
N ALA A 74 2.75 14.28 -13.10
CA ALA A 74 1.37 14.82 -13.24
C ALA A 74 0.39 14.41 -12.10
N THR A 75 -0.20 15.28 -11.28
CA THR A 75 -0.66 16.66 -11.51
C THR A 75 -0.84 17.39 -10.18
N THR A 76 -0.07 18.45 -9.92
CA THR A 76 -0.41 19.51 -8.95
C THR A 76 0.16 20.83 -9.47
N SER A 77 -0.68 21.64 -10.13
CA SER A 77 -0.68 23.12 -10.13
C SER A 77 -1.16 23.75 -11.46
N ALA A 78 -2.40 24.28 -11.49
CA ALA A 78 -2.85 25.46 -12.26
C ALA A 78 -4.37 25.60 -12.06
N LYS A 79 -5.01 26.74 -11.80
CA LYS A 79 -4.65 28.11 -11.43
C LYS A 79 -5.99 28.77 -11.06
N ALA A 80 -6.10 29.38 -9.89
CA ALA A 80 -7.22 30.24 -9.54
C ALA A 80 -7.15 31.57 -10.32
N LYS A 81 -8.34 32.17 -10.55
CA LYS A 81 -8.63 33.58 -10.89
C LYS A 81 -8.26 34.10 -12.30
N LYS A 82 -9.29 34.48 -13.08
CA LYS A 82 -9.54 35.82 -13.70
C LYS A 82 -10.25 35.73 -15.08
N GLY A 83 -11.36 36.46 -15.24
CA GLY A 83 -12.09 36.70 -16.50
C GLY A 83 -13.60 36.53 -16.29
N ALA A 84 -14.38 37.54 -15.89
CA ALA A 84 -14.78 38.70 -16.70
C ALA A 84 -15.33 38.28 -18.07
N ARG A 85 -16.63 37.98 -18.10
CA ARG A 85 -17.56 38.31 -19.18
C ARG A 85 -18.95 38.49 -18.58
#